data_AF-A0A5M3N5P6-F1
#
_entry.id   AF-A0A5M3N5P6-F1
#
_cell.length_a   1.000
_cell.length_b   1.000
_cell.length_c   1.000
_cell.angle_alpha   90.00
_cell.angle_beta   90.00
_cell.angle_gamma   90.00
#
_symmetry.space_group_name_H-M   'P 1'
#
loop_
_entity.id
_entity.type
_entity.pdbx_description
1 polymer ?
#
loop_
_entity_poly.entity_id
_entity_poly.type
_entity_poly.pdbx_seq_one_letter_code
_entity_poly.pdbx_strand_id
1 'polypeptide(L)'
;ILRKSDLLGYRTPEMNSRVIVSMFADDTTVFLRKEDDFVILQMLLKVWCTASGAKFNIHKTEVIPIGSKEHRAEVVRTRCLRRGSTPLPENVRIAADGTAVRILGAWLGNDIDQCAVWSPIIDSIRERLNHWGRLHPTIEGRSILLQWFGCGKTQYLTQAQGMPKGVEAELSRIFQDFTWDNAGRSTINAETL
;
A
#
# COMPACT_ATOMS: atom_id res chain seq x y z
N ILE A 1 3.16 20.95 -16.24
CA ILE A 1 3.89 20.31 -17.36
C ILE A 1 3.29 18.93 -17.65
N LEU A 2 3.45 17.94 -16.76
CA LEU A 2 2.92 16.56 -16.96
C LEU A 2 1.40 16.49 -17.21
N ARG A 3 0.57 17.22 -16.45
CA ARG A 3 -0.90 17.20 -16.66
C ARG A 3 -1.35 17.78 -18.01
N LYS A 4 -0.50 18.58 -18.65
CA LYS A 4 -0.76 19.23 -19.95
C LYS A 4 -0.05 18.51 -21.12
N SER A 5 0.63 17.39 -20.88
CA SER A 5 1.32 16.66 -21.94
C SER A 5 0.39 15.72 -22.70
N ASP A 6 0.91 15.15 -23.77
CA ASP A 6 0.21 14.17 -24.61
C ASP A 6 0.11 12.77 -23.99
N LEU A 7 0.70 12.57 -22.79
CA LEU A 7 0.57 11.33 -22.05
C LEU A 7 -0.90 11.07 -21.70
N LEU A 8 -1.39 9.90 -22.07
CA LEU A 8 -2.76 9.45 -21.85
C LEU A 8 -3.01 9.14 -20.38
N GLY A 9 -2.01 8.58 -19.68
CA GLY A 9 -2.10 8.22 -18.27
C GLY A 9 -3.16 7.15 -18.00
N TYR A 10 -3.72 7.16 -16.80
CA TYR A 10 -4.73 6.21 -16.34
C TYR A 10 -6.12 6.83 -16.28
N ARG A 11 -7.14 6.09 -16.71
CA ARG A 11 -8.55 6.52 -16.67
C ARG A 11 -9.46 5.33 -16.43
N THR A 12 -10.33 5.43 -15.44
CA THR A 12 -11.47 4.51 -15.26
C THR A 12 -12.76 5.18 -15.74
N PRO A 13 -13.82 4.41 -16.06
CA PRO A 13 -15.12 4.96 -16.46
C PRO A 13 -15.73 5.91 -15.43
N GLU A 14 -15.44 5.70 -14.15
CA GLU A 14 -15.96 6.47 -13.01
C GLU A 14 -15.19 7.78 -12.77
N MET A 15 -14.02 7.97 -13.41
CA MET A 15 -13.19 9.16 -13.23
C MET A 15 -13.54 10.27 -14.22
N ASN A 16 -13.82 11.46 -13.68
CA ASN A 16 -14.08 12.68 -14.46
C ASN A 16 -12.86 13.17 -15.27
N SER A 17 -11.65 12.77 -14.90
CA SER A 17 -10.40 13.16 -15.56
C SER A 17 -9.36 12.05 -15.53
N ARG A 18 -8.49 12.01 -16.55
CA ARG A 18 -7.32 11.13 -16.56
C ARG A 18 -6.35 11.51 -15.43
N VAL A 19 -5.74 10.50 -14.80
CA VAL A 19 -4.69 10.64 -13.80
C VAL A 19 -3.36 10.35 -14.47
N ILE A 20 -2.46 11.34 -14.51
CA ILE A 20 -1.10 11.19 -15.05
C ILE A 20 -0.08 11.15 -13.92
N VAL A 21 -0.25 11.99 -12.90
CA VAL A 21 0.69 12.10 -11.80
C VAL A 21 -0.05 12.39 -10.50
N SER A 22 0.36 11.68 -9.45
CA SER A 22 0.02 11.94 -8.05
C SER A 22 1.31 12.26 -7.30
N MET A 23 1.28 13.32 -6.49
CA MET A 23 2.43 13.73 -5.68
C MET A 23 1.95 13.94 -4.25
N PHE A 24 2.66 13.38 -3.29
CA PHE A 24 2.43 13.59 -1.87
C PHE A 24 3.78 13.79 -1.18
N ALA A 25 4.02 15.00 -0.68
CA ALA A 25 5.35 15.42 -0.23
C ALA A 25 6.43 15.15 -1.31
N ASP A 26 7.44 14.33 -1.01
CA ASP A 26 8.49 13.90 -1.91
C ASP A 26 8.13 12.65 -2.75
N ASP A 27 7.11 11.90 -2.34
CA ASP A 27 6.65 10.73 -3.08
C ASP A 27 5.88 11.14 -4.33
N THR A 28 6.35 10.66 -5.48
CA THR A 28 5.74 10.93 -6.79
C THR A 28 5.42 9.63 -7.49
N THR A 29 4.15 9.46 -7.89
CA THR A 29 3.66 8.34 -8.67
C THR A 29 3.19 8.84 -10.03
N VAL A 30 3.73 8.25 -11.10
CA VAL A 30 3.31 8.54 -12.48
C VAL A 30 2.55 7.34 -13.03
N PHE A 31 1.44 7.62 -13.69
CA PHE A 31 0.61 6.62 -14.35
C PHE A 31 0.79 6.73 -15.85
N LEU A 32 1.07 5.60 -16.50
CA LEU A 32 1.26 5.49 -17.93
C LEU A 32 0.34 4.43 -18.50
N ARG A 33 -0.12 4.67 -19.73
CA ARG A 33 -0.80 3.67 -20.56
C ARG A 33 0.21 2.91 -21.41
N LYS A 34 -0.16 1.74 -21.94
CA LYS A 34 0.70 0.96 -22.85
C LYS A 34 1.05 1.72 -24.15
N GLU A 35 0.23 2.70 -24.54
CA GLU A 35 0.48 3.57 -25.69
C GLU A 35 1.35 4.79 -25.37
N ASP A 36 1.61 5.08 -24.09
CA ASP A 36 2.47 6.18 -23.69
C ASP A 36 3.95 5.87 -23.92
N ASP A 37 4.73 6.92 -24.18
CA ASP A 37 6.18 6.81 -24.36
C ASP A 37 6.93 7.23 -23.09
N PHE A 38 7.73 6.29 -22.57
CA PHE A 38 8.56 6.53 -21.40
C PHE A 38 9.66 7.57 -21.64
N VAL A 39 10.15 7.73 -22.88
CA VAL A 39 11.14 8.74 -23.25
C VAL A 39 10.54 10.15 -23.11
N ILE A 40 9.29 10.32 -23.56
CA ILE A 40 8.56 11.59 -23.38
C ILE A 40 8.40 11.88 -21.89
N LEU A 41 8.04 10.88 -21.08
CA LEU A 41 7.97 11.06 -19.63
C LEU A 41 9.32 11.50 -19.05
N GLN A 42 10.42 10.81 -19.37
CA GLN A 42 11.75 11.17 -18.87
C GLN A 42 12.14 12.61 -19.23
N MET A 43 11.87 13.02 -20.46
CA MET A 43 12.12 14.39 -20.91
C MET A 43 11.32 15.41 -20.08
N LEU A 44 10.03 15.16 -19.88
CA LEU A 44 9.17 16.03 -19.07
C LEU A 44 9.62 16.10 -17.61
N LEU A 45 10.01 14.96 -17.03
CA LEU A 45 10.55 14.89 -15.67
C LEU A 45 11.88 15.64 -15.57
N LYS A 46 12.76 15.52 -16.57
CA LYS A 46 14.04 16.25 -16.60
C LYS A 46 13.83 17.76 -16.62
N VAL A 47 12.94 18.26 -17.48
CA VAL A 47 12.60 19.69 -17.54
C VAL A 47 12.04 20.17 -16.19
N TRP A 48 11.16 19.38 -15.58
CA TRP A 48 10.61 19.71 -14.27
C TRP A 48 11.69 19.74 -13.18
N CYS A 49 12.57 18.73 -13.12
CA CYS A 49 13.68 18.66 -12.17
C CYS A 49 14.64 19.85 -12.34
N THR A 50 14.95 20.24 -13.58
CA THR A 50 15.79 21.41 -13.85
C THR A 50 15.13 22.70 -13.35
N ALA A 51 13.82 22.84 -13.51
CA ALA A 51 13.09 24.02 -13.06
C ALA A 51 12.88 24.06 -11.53
N SER A 52 12.65 22.90 -10.91
CA SER A 52 12.37 22.80 -9.46
C SER A 52 13.61 22.64 -8.60
N GLY A 53 14.75 22.25 -9.18
CA GLY A 53 15.95 21.84 -8.45
C GLY A 53 15.84 20.45 -7.81
N ALA A 54 14.73 19.73 -8.04
CA ALA A 54 14.52 18.40 -7.48
C ALA A 54 15.33 17.32 -8.24
N LYS A 55 15.56 16.18 -7.57
CA LYS A 55 16.20 15.01 -8.17
C LYS A 55 15.52 13.72 -7.71
N PHE A 56 14.96 12.97 -8.65
CA PHE A 56 14.38 11.66 -8.34
C PHE A 56 15.45 10.66 -7.92
N ASN A 57 15.14 9.87 -6.91
CA ASN A 57 15.98 8.77 -6.48
C ASN A 57 15.64 7.52 -7.30
N ILE A 58 16.44 7.25 -8.34
CA ILE A 58 16.19 6.15 -9.27
C ILE A 58 16.25 4.79 -8.56
N HIS A 59 17.10 4.63 -7.54
CA HIS A 59 17.21 3.39 -6.77
C HIS A 59 15.96 3.08 -5.93
N LYS A 60 15.14 4.10 -5.62
CA LYS A 60 13.84 3.95 -4.96
C LYS A 60 12.68 3.91 -5.95
N THR A 61 12.95 4.11 -7.24
CA THR A 61 11.91 4.13 -8.28
C THR A 61 11.57 2.71 -8.68
N GLU A 62 10.31 2.34 -8.52
CA GLU A 62 9.78 1.03 -8.90
C GLU A 62 8.65 1.18 -9.92
N VAL A 63 8.60 0.27 -10.89
CA VAL A 63 7.56 0.19 -11.92
C VAL A 63 6.68 -1.01 -11.65
N ILE A 64 5.37 -0.78 -11.52
CA ILE A 64 4.38 -1.83 -11.33
C ILE A 64 3.58 -1.97 -12.63
N PRO A 65 3.76 -3.05 -13.42
CA PRO A 65 2.95 -3.29 -14.60
C PRO A 65 1.53 -3.68 -14.17
N ILE A 66 0.51 -3.03 -14.74
CA ILE A 66 -0.90 -3.28 -14.44
C ILE A 66 -1.59 -3.70 -15.74
N GLY A 67 -2.46 -4.71 -15.68
CA GLY A 67 -3.20 -5.21 -16.85
C GLY A 67 -3.33 -6.73 -16.83
N SER A 68 -3.44 -7.34 -18.01
CA SER A 68 -3.52 -8.80 -18.15
C SER A 68 -2.21 -9.48 -17.75
N LYS A 69 -2.27 -10.75 -17.32
CA LYS A 69 -1.08 -11.51 -16.91
C LYS A 69 -0.02 -11.58 -18.01
N GLU A 70 -0.47 -11.73 -19.26
CA GLU A 70 0.39 -11.77 -20.45
C GLU A 70 1.13 -10.45 -20.64
N HIS A 71 0.42 -9.33 -20.46
CA HIS A 71 1.02 -8.00 -20.55
C HIS A 71 2.05 -7.77 -19.45
N ARG A 72 1.72 -8.12 -18.19
CA ARG A 72 2.66 -7.98 -17.06
C ARG A 72 3.93 -8.79 -17.28
N ALA A 73 3.78 -10.06 -17.67
CA ALA A 73 4.90 -10.94 -17.97
C ALA A 73 5.76 -10.41 -19.13
N GLU A 74 5.13 -9.85 -20.17
CA GLU A 74 5.84 -9.24 -21.29
C GLU A 74 6.64 -8.00 -20.87
N VAL A 75 6.06 -7.10 -20.07
CA VAL A 75 6.77 -5.91 -19.56
C VAL A 75 7.96 -6.31 -18.69
N VAL A 76 7.79 -7.31 -17.82
CA VAL A 76 8.91 -7.82 -16.98
C VAL A 76 10.02 -8.42 -17.85
N ARG A 77 9.67 -9.20 -18.88
CA ARG A 77 10.63 -9.87 -19.77
C ARG A 77 11.35 -8.92 -20.71
N THR A 78 10.61 -8.00 -21.33
CA THR A 78 11.13 -7.12 -22.40
C THR A 78 11.56 -5.75 -21.90
N ARG A 79 11.13 -5.37 -20.69
CA ARG A 79 11.23 -4.02 -20.14
C ARG A 79 10.52 -2.97 -21.00
N CYS A 80 9.66 -3.35 -21.94
CA CYS A 80 8.96 -2.42 -22.83
C CYS A 80 7.50 -2.28 -22.41
N LEU A 81 6.95 -1.06 -22.42
CA LEU A 81 5.53 -0.81 -22.18
C LEU A 81 4.64 -1.41 -23.29
N ARG A 82 5.17 -1.55 -24.49
CA ARG A 82 4.53 -2.22 -25.63
C ARG A 82 5.62 -2.90 -26.46
N ARG A 83 5.27 -3.99 -27.17
CA ARG A 83 6.19 -4.58 -28.16
C ARG A 83 6.76 -3.50 -29.10
N GLY A 84 8.08 -3.44 -29.18
CA GLY A 84 8.80 -2.48 -30.02
C GLY A 84 8.89 -1.06 -29.46
N SER A 85 8.41 -0.77 -28.25
CA SER A 85 8.67 0.51 -27.59
C SER A 85 10.09 0.54 -26.99
N THR A 86 10.59 1.74 -26.69
CA THR A 86 11.86 1.90 -25.96
C THR A 86 11.80 1.16 -24.62
N PRO A 87 12.83 0.38 -24.27
CA PRO A 87 12.87 -0.32 -22.99
C PRO A 87 13.05 0.66 -21.83
N LEU A 88 12.51 0.28 -20.67
CA LEU A 88 12.67 0.97 -19.40
C LEU A 88 14.15 0.88 -18.96
N PRO A 89 14.73 1.97 -18.42
CA PRO A 89 16.13 2.03 -17.99
C PRO A 89 16.49 0.88 -17.06
N GLU A 90 17.63 0.22 -17.27
CA GLU A 90 18.05 -0.98 -16.52
C GLU A 90 18.13 -0.78 -15.00
N ASN A 91 18.43 0.45 -14.58
CA ASN A 91 18.54 0.84 -13.17
C ASN A 91 17.19 1.00 -12.45
N VAL A 92 16.05 0.89 -13.15
CA VAL A 92 14.71 0.92 -12.57
C VAL A 92 14.21 -0.50 -12.32
N ARG A 93 13.75 -0.76 -11.10
CA ARG A 93 13.18 -2.06 -10.73
C ARG A 93 11.76 -2.19 -11.29
N ILE A 94 11.46 -3.32 -11.92
CA ILE A 94 10.10 -3.69 -12.35
C ILE A 94 9.58 -4.74 -11.37
N ALA A 95 8.46 -4.47 -10.72
CA ALA A 95 7.82 -5.42 -9.81
C ALA A 95 7.14 -6.53 -10.62
N ALA A 96 7.53 -7.78 -10.37
CA ALA A 96 6.86 -8.94 -10.92
C ALA A 96 5.63 -9.31 -10.08
N ASP A 97 4.80 -10.20 -10.60
CA ASP A 97 3.68 -10.77 -9.85
C ASP A 97 4.19 -11.45 -8.56
N GLY A 98 3.45 -11.31 -7.47
CA GLY A 98 3.85 -11.70 -6.11
C GLY A 98 4.76 -10.69 -5.40
N THR A 99 5.26 -9.65 -6.08
CA THR A 99 6.10 -8.61 -5.44
C THR A 99 5.24 -7.46 -4.93
N ALA A 100 5.32 -7.20 -3.62
CA ALA A 100 4.68 -6.05 -2.99
C ALA A 100 5.60 -4.81 -3.01
N VAL A 101 5.05 -3.68 -3.42
CA VAL A 101 5.70 -2.37 -3.50
C VAL A 101 5.00 -1.42 -2.55
N ARG A 102 5.77 -0.75 -1.68
CA ARG A 102 5.21 0.18 -0.70
C ARG A 102 5.03 1.56 -1.32
N ILE A 103 3.78 2.06 -1.33
CA ILE A 103 3.43 3.40 -1.81
C ILE A 103 2.57 4.09 -0.75
N LEU A 104 3.04 5.23 -0.22
CA LEU A 104 2.36 6.03 0.82
C LEU A 104 1.99 5.27 2.11
N GLY A 105 2.60 4.11 2.35
CA GLY A 105 2.30 3.26 3.51
C GLY A 105 1.38 2.07 3.20
N ALA A 106 0.76 2.04 2.03
CA ALA A 106 0.06 0.86 1.50
C ALA A 106 1.00 -0.02 0.67
N TRP A 107 0.61 -1.27 0.46
CA TRP A 107 1.36 -2.25 -0.32
C TRP A 107 0.58 -2.61 -1.58
N LEU A 108 1.10 -2.18 -2.72
CA LEU A 108 0.53 -2.45 -4.04
C LEU A 108 1.35 -3.49 -4.75
N GLY A 109 0.67 -4.33 -5.53
CA GLY A 109 1.32 -5.34 -6.34
C GLY A 109 0.29 -6.31 -6.90
N ASN A 110 0.72 -7.07 -7.89
CA ASN A 110 -0.10 -8.07 -8.53
C ASN A 110 0.02 -9.40 -7.78
N ASP A 111 -1.09 -10.09 -7.54
CA ASP A 111 -1.10 -11.42 -6.91
C ASP A 111 -0.28 -11.48 -5.60
N ILE A 112 -0.29 -10.39 -4.82
CA ILE A 112 0.43 -10.30 -3.54
C ILE A 112 -0.33 -11.03 -2.44
N ASP A 113 0.41 -11.66 -1.53
CA ASP A 113 -0.16 -12.21 -0.31
C ASP A 113 -0.55 -11.07 0.63
N GLN A 114 -1.83 -10.71 0.58
CA GLN A 114 -2.40 -9.68 1.44
C GLN A 114 -2.27 -10.06 2.92
N CYS A 115 -2.37 -11.34 3.29
CA CYS A 115 -2.24 -11.75 4.69
C CYS A 115 -0.81 -11.50 5.20
N ALA A 116 0.21 -11.81 4.39
CA ALA A 116 1.61 -11.54 4.74
C ALA A 116 1.90 -10.04 4.96
N VAL A 117 1.20 -9.16 4.23
CA VAL A 117 1.30 -7.71 4.44
C VAL A 117 0.81 -7.29 5.83
N TRP A 118 -0.22 -7.96 6.35
CA TRP A 118 -0.80 -7.65 7.65
C TRP A 118 -0.03 -8.24 8.83
N SER A 119 0.77 -9.30 8.63
CA SER A 119 1.49 -9.98 9.73
C SER A 119 2.31 -9.05 10.62
N PRO A 120 3.15 -8.13 10.10
CA PRO A 120 3.94 -7.22 10.95
C PRO A 120 3.07 -6.27 11.79
N ILE A 121 1.89 -5.90 11.27
CA ILE A 121 0.94 -5.05 12.01
C ILE A 121 0.28 -5.85 13.13
N ILE A 122 -0.16 -7.07 12.84
CA ILE A 122 -0.75 -7.99 13.82
C ILE A 122 0.26 -8.28 14.94
N ASP A 123 1.51 -8.58 14.59
CA ASP A 123 2.56 -8.88 15.57
C ASP A 123 2.86 -7.67 16.46
N SER A 124 2.96 -6.47 15.87
CA SER A 124 3.15 -5.23 16.63
C SER A 124 1.97 -4.93 17.55
N ILE A 125 0.73 -5.22 17.13
CA ILE A 125 -0.47 -5.11 17.96
C ILE A 125 -0.38 -6.09 19.12
N ARG A 126 -0.16 -7.38 18.82
CA ARG A 126 -0.08 -8.46 19.80
C ARG A 126 0.99 -8.19 20.85
N GLU A 127 2.19 -7.80 20.43
CA GLU A 127 3.30 -7.47 21.34
C GLU A 127 2.93 -6.34 22.29
N ARG A 128 2.33 -5.26 21.77
CA ARG A 128 2.00 -4.09 22.58
C ARG A 128 0.84 -4.36 23.55
N LEU A 129 -0.18 -5.07 23.09
CA LEU A 129 -1.30 -5.49 23.95
C LEU A 129 -0.83 -6.45 25.04
N ASN A 130 0.06 -7.40 24.74
CA ASN A 130 0.67 -8.27 25.74
C ASN A 130 1.47 -7.48 26.79
N HIS A 131 2.21 -6.46 26.36
CA HIS A 131 2.95 -5.60 27.28
C HIS A 131 2.00 -4.81 28.20
N TRP A 132 0.97 -4.17 27.65
CA TRP A 132 -0.01 -3.42 28.45
C TRP A 132 -0.90 -4.30 29.32
N GLY A 133 -1.19 -5.53 28.90
CA GLY A 133 -1.96 -6.50 29.69
C GLY A 133 -1.29 -6.80 31.04
N ARG A 134 0.04 -6.79 31.09
CA ARG A 134 0.82 -6.96 32.33
C ARG A 134 0.67 -5.79 33.32
N LEU A 135 0.15 -4.66 32.88
CA LEU A 135 -0.14 -3.51 33.74
C LEU A 135 -1.53 -3.60 34.37
N HIS A 136 -2.28 -4.68 34.12
CA HIS A 136 -3.63 -4.93 34.63
C HIS A 136 -4.59 -3.73 34.49
N PRO A 137 -4.75 -3.16 33.28
CA PRO A 137 -5.69 -2.06 33.06
C PRO A 137 -7.13 -2.50 33.33
N THR A 138 -7.97 -1.54 33.75
CA THR A 138 -9.43 -1.74 33.86
C THR A 138 -10.04 -2.05 32.50
N ILE A 139 -11.28 -2.51 32.47
CA ILE A 139 -11.99 -2.81 31.22
C ILE A 139 -12.14 -1.55 30.33
N GLU A 140 -12.37 -0.39 30.93
CA GLU A 140 -12.40 0.91 30.25
C GLU A 140 -11.02 1.26 29.70
N GLY A 141 -9.97 1.05 30.49
CA GLY A 141 -8.59 1.23 30.05
C GLY A 141 -8.23 0.34 28.86
N ARG A 142 -8.67 -0.93 28.86
CA ARG A 142 -8.48 -1.87 27.75
C ARG A 142 -9.20 -1.41 26.49
N SER A 143 -10.45 -0.96 26.63
CA SER A 143 -11.23 -0.41 25.51
C SER A 143 -10.53 0.80 24.88
N ILE A 144 -10.05 1.74 25.70
CA ILE A 144 -9.31 2.93 25.23
C ILE A 144 -8.02 2.52 24.51
N LEU A 145 -7.25 1.58 25.06
CA LEU A 145 -6.01 1.09 24.45
C LEU A 145 -6.26 0.42 23.09
N LEU A 146 -7.31 -0.40 22.99
CA LEU A 146 -7.70 -1.03 21.73
C LEU A 146 -8.12 0.01 20.69
N GLN A 147 -8.96 0.97 21.07
CA GLN A 147 -9.42 2.01 20.16
C GLN A 147 -8.26 2.89 19.68
N TRP A 148 -7.40 3.33 20.60
CA TRP A 148 -6.30 4.24 20.28
C TRP A 148 -5.21 3.54 19.46
N PHE A 149 -4.78 2.36 19.89
CA PHE A 149 -3.64 1.68 19.27
C PHE A 149 -4.06 0.65 18.23
N GLY A 150 -4.93 -0.29 18.61
CA GLY A 150 -5.39 -1.38 17.74
C GLY A 150 -6.10 -0.84 16.49
N CYS A 151 -7.24 -0.17 16.69
CA CYS A 151 -8.01 0.43 15.60
C CYS A 151 -7.21 1.54 14.90
N GLY A 152 -6.49 2.36 15.66
CA GLY A 152 -5.66 3.44 15.09
C GLY A 152 -4.57 2.95 14.13
N LYS A 153 -4.02 1.74 14.36
CA LYS A 153 -2.98 1.15 13.52
C LYS A 153 -3.53 0.39 12.31
N THR A 154 -4.76 -0.13 12.39
CA THR A 154 -5.39 -0.89 11.29
C THR A 154 -6.15 0.01 10.31
N GLN A 155 -6.78 1.09 10.79
CA GLN A 155 -7.71 1.92 10.02
C GLN A 155 -7.18 2.36 8.64
N TYR A 156 -5.93 2.81 8.57
CA TYR A 156 -5.37 3.37 7.35
C TYR A 156 -5.22 2.30 6.28
N LEU A 157 -4.60 1.17 6.63
CA LEU A 157 -4.34 0.10 5.68
C LEU A 157 -5.64 -0.59 5.25
N THR A 158 -6.61 -0.71 6.17
CA THR A 158 -7.95 -1.21 5.84
C THR A 158 -8.64 -0.33 4.80
N GLN A 159 -8.55 0.99 4.92
CA GLN A 159 -9.11 1.90 3.92
C GLN A 159 -8.35 1.88 2.60
N ALA A 160 -7.02 1.79 2.65
CA ALA A 160 -6.17 1.90 1.46
C ALA A 160 -6.22 0.65 0.56
N GLN A 161 -6.25 -0.55 1.14
CA GLN A 161 -6.17 -1.81 0.38
C GLN A 161 -7.12 -2.91 0.85
N GLY A 162 -8.00 -2.61 1.82
CA GLY A 162 -8.90 -3.58 2.42
C GLY A 162 -8.23 -4.45 3.49
N MET A 163 -9.05 -5.20 4.23
CA MET A 163 -8.61 -6.19 5.21
C MET A 163 -9.15 -7.57 4.81
N PRO A 164 -8.28 -8.58 4.59
CA PRO A 164 -8.73 -9.95 4.36
C PRO A 164 -9.53 -10.50 5.55
N LYS A 165 -10.53 -11.34 5.28
CA LYS A 165 -11.39 -11.92 6.32
C LYS A 165 -10.63 -12.73 7.38
N GLY A 166 -9.55 -13.41 6.99
CA GLY A 166 -8.70 -14.12 7.94
C GLY A 166 -7.99 -13.18 8.93
N VAL A 167 -7.49 -12.05 8.42
CA VAL A 167 -6.85 -10.99 9.24
C VAL A 167 -7.87 -10.34 10.16
N GLU A 168 -9.06 -10.04 9.65
CA GLU A 168 -10.16 -9.47 10.44
C GLU A 168 -10.56 -10.40 11.60
N ALA A 169 -10.69 -11.70 11.33
CA ALA A 169 -10.99 -12.70 12.34
C ALA A 169 -9.87 -12.84 13.39
N GLU A 170 -8.60 -12.80 12.96
CA GLU A 170 -7.47 -12.88 13.88
C GLU A 170 -7.38 -11.64 14.79
N LEU A 171 -7.50 -10.44 14.22
CA LEU A 171 -7.51 -9.19 15.00
C LEU A 171 -8.69 -9.15 15.98
N SER A 172 -9.88 -9.59 15.54
CA SER A 172 -11.06 -9.67 16.40
C SER A 172 -10.83 -10.58 17.59
N ARG A 173 -10.19 -11.75 17.39
CA ARG A 173 -9.81 -12.66 18.47
C ARG A 173 -8.83 -12.01 19.44
N ILE A 174 -7.76 -11.38 18.92
CA ILE A 174 -6.76 -10.68 19.75
C ILE A 174 -7.42 -9.58 20.59
N PHE A 175 -8.35 -8.82 20.01
CA PHE A 175 -9.05 -7.75 20.72
C PHE A 175 -10.00 -8.29 21.79
N GLN A 176 -10.73 -9.38 21.50
CA GLN A 176 -11.58 -10.05 22.48
C GLN A 176 -10.76 -10.62 23.64
N ASP A 177 -9.67 -11.33 23.34
CA ASP A 177 -8.78 -11.91 24.35
C ASP A 177 -8.17 -10.82 25.26
N PHE A 178 -7.74 -9.71 24.67
CA PHE A 178 -7.20 -8.58 25.44
C PHE A 178 -8.27 -7.88 26.28
N THR A 179 -9.50 -7.76 25.78
CA THR A 179 -10.60 -7.12 26.51
C THR A 179 -11.00 -7.94 27.73
N TRP A 180 -11.17 -9.25 27.56
CA TRP A 180 -11.80 -10.10 28.56
C TRP A 180 -10.86 -10.73 29.58
N ASP A 181 -9.54 -10.63 29.38
CA ASP A 181 -8.51 -11.17 30.27
C ASP A 181 -8.91 -12.51 30.89
N ASN A 182 -8.83 -13.59 30.11
CA ASN A 182 -9.21 -14.93 30.57
C ASN A 182 -8.40 -15.43 31.80
N ALA A 183 -7.43 -14.67 32.31
CA ALA A 183 -6.65 -14.96 33.51
C ALA A 183 -7.14 -14.23 34.78
N GLY A 184 -8.03 -13.24 34.68
CA GLY A 184 -8.53 -12.43 35.80
C GLY A 184 -10.05 -12.47 35.90
N ARG A 185 -10.59 -12.47 37.14
CA ARG A 185 -12.03 -12.51 37.46
C ARG A 185 -12.80 -11.35 36.80
N SER A 186 -13.20 -11.49 35.55
CA SER A 186 -14.24 -10.65 34.95
C SER A 186 -15.55 -10.97 35.66
N THR A 187 -16.09 -10.00 36.42
CA THR A 187 -17.38 -10.12 37.12
C THR A 187 -18.59 -9.94 36.21
N ILE A 188 -18.36 -9.74 34.91
CA ILE A 188 -19.38 -9.50 33.89
C ILE A 188 -19.25 -10.63 32.87
N ASN A 189 -20.34 -11.37 32.64
CA ASN A 189 -20.40 -12.46 31.68
C ASN A 189 -20.60 -11.91 30.26
N ALA A 190 -19.77 -12.35 29.31
CA ALA A 190 -19.85 -11.99 27.90
C ALA A 190 -21.18 -12.38 27.23
N GLU A 191 -21.90 -13.37 27.77
CA GLU A 191 -23.21 -13.80 27.27
C GLU A 191 -24.37 -12.87 27.68
N THR A 192 -24.14 -11.90 28.56
CA THR A 192 -25.18 -11.01 29.10
C THR A 192 -25.17 -9.61 28.48
N LEU A 193 -24.32 -9.37 27.47
CA LEU A 193 -24.19 -8.11 26.72
C LEU A 193 -24.66 -8.27 25.27
#